data_AF-A0A3B1AT67-F1
#
_entry.id   AF-A0A3B1AT67-F1
#
_cell.length_a   1.000
_cell.length_b   1.000
_cell.length_c   1.000
_cell.angle_alpha   90.00
_cell.angle_beta   90.00
_cell.angle_gamma   90.00
#
_symmetry.space_group_name_H-M   'P 1'
#
loop_
_entity.id
_entity.type
_entity.pdbx_description
1 polymer ?
#
loop_
_entity_poly.entity_id
_entity_poly.type
_entity_poly.pdbx_seq_one_letter_code
_entity_poly.pdbx_strand_id
1 'polypeptide(L)' 'MFFIALVCMGISGFLLWLAQRDIPIGTSYAVWTGIGAAGTFAVGVMFFGDAASLGRYLGILLIISGVVALKLAY' A
#
# COMPACT_ATOMS: atom_id res chain seq x y z
N MET A 1 19.26 -10.85 -0.39
CA MET A 1 18.39 -9.75 -0.86
C MET A 1 17.29 -10.26 -1.80
N PHE A 2 17.62 -10.92 -2.93
CA PHE A 2 16.61 -11.48 -3.85
C PHE A 2 15.68 -12.53 -3.21
N PHE A 3 16.21 -13.48 -2.43
CA PHE A 3 15.39 -14.49 -1.77
C PHE A 3 14.36 -13.88 -0.80
N ILE A 4 14.80 -12.89 0.00
CA ILE A 4 13.92 -12.17 0.93
C ILE A 4 12.80 -11.44 0.15
N ALA A 5 13.14 -10.79 -0.97
CA ALA A 5 12.16 -10.11 -1.82
C ALA A 5 11.10 -11.09 -2.36
N LEU A 6 11.53 -12.26 -2.86
CA LEU A 6 10.63 -13.30 -3.36
C LEU A 6 9.69 -13.83 -2.26
N VAL A 7 10.21 -14.08 -1.06
CA VAL A 7 9.42 -14.54 0.07
C VAL A 7 8.39 -13.48 0.48
N CYS A 8 8.80 -12.21 0.63
CA CYS A 8 7.90 -11.12 0.99
C CYS A 8 6.82 -10.88 -0.06
N MET A 9 7.18 -10.88 -1.35
CA MET A 9 6.22 -10.73 -2.45
C MET A 9 5.23 -11.91 -2.50
N GLY A 10 5.71 -13.13 -2.32
CA GLY A 10 4.86 -14.33 -2.27
C GLY A 10 3.86 -14.27 -1.12
N ILE A 11 4.31 -13.93 0.09
CA ILE A 11 3.43 -13.79 1.27
C ILE A 11 2.43 -12.66 1.06
N SER A 12 2.88 -11.50 0.57
CA SER A 12 2.00 -10.34 0.32
C SER A 12 0.93 -10.64 -0.72
N GLY A 13 1.29 -11.28 -1.84
CA GLY A 13 0.35 -11.70 -2.87
C GLY A 13 -0.63 -12.77 -2.40
N PHE A 14 -0.16 -13.73 -1.60
CA PHE A 14 -1.02 -14.76 -1.00
C PHE A 14 -2.06 -14.16 -0.05
N LEU A 15 -1.66 -13.18 0.79
CA LEU A 15 -2.57 -12.46 1.67
C LEU A 15 -3.62 -11.66 0.89
N LEU A 16 -3.23 -11.03 -0.22
CA LEU A 16 -4.17 -10.34 -1.12
C LEU A 16 -5.18 -11.32 -1.72
N TRP A 17 -4.70 -12.45 -2.26
CA TRP A 17 -5.55 -13.49 -2.81
C TRP A 17 -6.55 -14.02 -1.78
N LEU A 18 -6.10 -14.21 -0.54
CA LEU A 18 -6.98 -14.64 0.54
C LEU A 18 -8.06 -13.59 0.85
N ALA A 19 -7.69 -12.31 0.93
CA ALA A 19 -8.63 -11.21 1.19
C ALA A 19 -9.68 -11.04 0.09
N GLN A 20 -9.34 -11.35 -1.16
CA GLN A 20 -10.25 -11.29 -2.31
C GLN A 20 -11.39 -12.31 -2.25
N ARG A 21 -11.35 -13.28 -1.33
CA ARG A 21 -12.44 -14.24 -1.14
C ARG A 21 -13.67 -13.59 -0.49
N ASP A 22 -13.45 -12.57 0.31
CA ASP A 22 -14.51 -11.89 1.08
C ASP A 22 -14.70 -10.42 0.65
N ILE A 23 -13.65 -9.78 0.12
CA ILE A 23 -13.65 -8.36 -0.27
C ILE A 23 -13.63 -8.25 -1.80
N PRO A 24 -14.40 -7.32 -2.42
CA PRO A 24 -14.34 -7.10 -3.85
C PRO A 24 -12.92 -6.81 -4.35
N ILE A 25 -12.65 -7.25 -5.57
CA ILE A 25 -11.33 -7.12 -6.19
C ILE A 25 -10.85 -5.66 -6.25
N GLY A 26 -11.74 -4.70 -6.54
CA GLY A 26 -11.39 -3.28 -6.59
C GLY A 26 -10.94 -2.72 -5.24
N THR A 27 -11.72 -2.97 -4.18
CA THR A 27 -11.43 -2.48 -2.83
C THR A 27 -10.18 -3.15 -2.24
N SER A 28 -10.03 -4.46 -2.42
CA SER A 28 -8.86 -5.21 -1.96
C SER A 28 -7.56 -4.75 -2.62
N TYR A 29 -7.55 -4.53 -3.94
CA TYR A 29 -6.39 -3.98 -4.65
C TYR A 29 -6.05 -2.55 -4.24
N ALA A 30 -7.06 -1.69 -4.08
CA ALA A 30 -6.86 -0.32 -3.64
C ALA A 30 -6.21 -0.29 -2.25
N VAL A 31 -6.71 -1.07 -1.29
CA VAL A 31 -6.12 -1.17 0.06
C VAL A 31 -4.70 -1.72 0.01
N TRP A 32 -4.47 -2.80 -0.74
CA TRP A 32 -3.15 -3.43 -0.85
C TRP A 32 -2.10 -2.49 -1.45
N THR A 33 -2.41 -1.84 -2.56
CA THR A 33 -1.52 -0.84 -3.19
C THR A 33 -1.31 0.39 -2.30
N GLY A 34 -2.36 0.87 -1.64
CA GLY A 34 -2.28 2.01 -0.72
C GLY A 34 -1.35 1.75 0.47
N ILE A 35 -1.42 0.57 1.09
CA ILE A 35 -0.52 0.16 2.17
C ILE A 35 0.93 0.10 1.66
N GLY A 36 1.16 -0.47 0.47
CA GLY A 36 2.49 -0.52 -0.13
C GLY A 36 3.08 0.87 -0.40
N ALA A 37 2.29 1.78 -0.97
CA ALA A 37 2.69 3.15 -1.22
C ALA A 37 3.01 3.92 0.08
N ALA A 38 2.13 3.82 1.09
CA ALA A 38 2.29 4.50 2.38
C ALA A 38 3.49 3.95 3.16
N GLY A 39 3.66 2.63 3.19
CA GLY A 39 4.79 1.97 3.83
C GLY A 39 6.12 2.33 3.15
N THR A 40 6.16 2.33 1.82
CA THR A 40 7.37 2.72 1.06
C THR A 40 7.73 4.18 1.30
N PHE A 41 6.75 5.08 1.31
CA PHE A 41 6.97 6.48 1.64
C PHE A 41 7.50 6.65 3.07
N ALA A 42 6.87 6.02 4.05
CA ALA A 42 7.27 6.10 5.45
C ALA A 42 8.69 5.57 5.66
N VAL A 43 9.01 4.41 5.09
CA VAL A 43 10.36 3.81 5.17
C VAL A 43 11.39 4.69 4.48
N GLY A 44 11.07 5.21 3.29
CA GLY A 44 11.95 6.13 2.55
C GLY A 44 12.33 7.35 3.39
N VAL A 45 11.34 8.02 3.98
CA VAL A 45 11.57 9.23 4.78
C VAL A 45 12.32 8.92 6.08
N MET A 46 11.94 7.86 6.82
CA MET A 46 12.51 7.57 8.13
C MET A 46 13.90 6.93 8.09
N PHE A 47 14.16 6.05 7.11
CA PHE A 47 15.39 5.24 7.09
C PHE A 47 16.36 5.64 5.97
N PHE A 48 15.86 6.17 4.85
CA PHE A 48 16.69 6.51 3.69
C PHE A 48 16.93 8.02 3.53
N GLY A 49 16.28 8.85 4.37
CA GLY A 49 16.44 10.31 4.32
C GLY A 49 15.86 10.94 3.06
N ASP A 50 14.91 10.27 2.41
CA ASP A 50 14.23 10.76 1.22
C ASP A 50 13.64 12.15 1.46
N ALA A 51 13.86 13.07 0.51
CA ALA A 51 13.28 14.41 0.59
C ALA A 51 11.75 14.32 0.62
N ALA A 52 11.17 14.59 1.79
CA ALA A 52 9.73 14.57 2.02
C ALA A 52 9.15 15.95 1.76
N SER A 53 9.01 16.32 0.49
CA SER A 53 8.38 17.58 0.11
C SER A 53 6.89 17.58 0.50
N LEU A 54 6.34 18.78 0.74
CA LEU A 54 4.90 18.95 1.04
C LEU A 54 4.01 18.25 0.00
N GLY A 55 4.41 18.27 -1.28
CA GLY A 55 3.70 17.59 -2.36
C GLY A 55 3.65 16.07 -2.20
N ARG A 56 4.71 15.42 -1.70
CA ARG A 56 4.71 13.97 -1.43
C ARG A 56 3.77 13.61 -0.28
N TYR A 57 3.74 14.44 0.77
CA TYR A 57 2.80 14.27 1.88
C TYR A 57 1.35 14.43 1.43
N LEU A 58 1.05 15.43 0.60
CA LEU A 58 -0.30 15.58 0.01
C LEU A 58 -0.66 14.41 -0.89
N GLY A 59 0.28 13.93 -1.70
CA GLY A 59 0.08 12.76 -2.57
C GLY A 59 -0.26 11.51 -1.77
N ILE A 60 0.46 11.21 -0.68
CA ILE A 60 0.15 10.04 0.14
C ILE A 60 -1.17 10.19 0.89
N LEU A 61 -1.52 11.39 1.35
CA LEU A 61 -2.82 11.66 1.96
C LEU A 61 -3.97 11.44 0.96
N LEU A 62 -3.80 11.85 -0.30
CA LEU A 62 -4.77 11.61 -1.37
C LEU A 62 -4.92 10.12 -1.70
N ILE A 63 -3.83 9.36 -1.72
CA ILE A 63 -3.87 7.91 -1.92
C ILE A 63 -4.67 7.26 -0.77
N ILE A 64 -4.33 7.59 0.47
CA ILE A 64 -5.00 7.02 1.65
C ILE A 64 -6.48 7.41 1.67
N SER A 65 -6.83 8.67 1.40
CA SER A 65 -8.22 9.11 1.39
C SER A 65 -9.02 8.43 0.28
N GLY A 66 -8.45 8.24 -0.91
CA GLY A 66 -9.08 7.50 -2.01
C GLY A 66 -9.35 6.03 -1.65
N VAL A 67 -8.40 5.38 -0.97
CA VAL A 67 -8.57 4.00 -0.47
C VAL A 67 -9.69 3.92 0.57
N VAL A 68 -9.73 4.87 1.51
CA VAL A 68 -10.79 4.93 2.53
C VAL A 68 -12.15 5.17 1.88
N ALA A 69 -12.24 6.08 0.91
CA ALA A 69 -13.47 6.35 0.17
C ALA A 69 -14.00 5.11 -0.56
N LEU A 70 -13.11 4.36 -1.25
CA LEU A 70 -13.48 3.10 -1.91
C LEU A 70 -13.97 2.03 -0.92
N LYS A 71 -13.38 1.98 0.27
CA LYS A 71 -13.83 1.07 1.33
C LYS A 71 -15.21 1.46 1.89
N LEU A 72 -15.51 2.76 1.99
CA LEU A 72 -16.80 3.25 2.50
C LEU A 72 -17.92 3.17 1.45
N ALA A 73 -17.56 3.17 0.17
CA ALA A 73 -18.50 2.95 -0.94
C ALA A 73 -18.89 1.47 -1.12
N TYR A 74 -18.25 0.58 -0.37
CA TYR A 74 -18.59 -0.84 -0.23
C TYR A 74 -19.49 -1.06 0.99
#